data_AF-N8ZGW4-F1
#
_entry.id   AF-N8ZGW4-F1
#
_cell.length_a   1.000
_cell.length_b   1.000
_cell.length_c   1.000
_cell.angle_alpha   90.00
_cell.angle_beta   90.00
_cell.angle_gamma   90.00
#
_symmetry.space_group_name_H-M   'P 1'
#
loop_
_entity.id
_entity.type
_entity.pdbx_description
1 polymer ?
#
loop_
_entity_poly.entity_id
_entity_poly.type
_entity_poly.pdbx_seq_one_letter_code
_entity_poly.pdbx_strand_id
1 'polypeptide(L)'
;MSMVGFCGGCTMYEVGLSQVMENFFEALRRVLQSAPSDMDRSLVLDRLYKRYVRFEDIDKTKKIMDYCKAGLIDVGNIDENNAQFIRYFRSFESCLSSAIHFRQAFGDYQPIKIAITDLPWCILEGQRSLHEYDQLEDKPFWLRAYTEEEIDRLSNL
;
A
#
# COMPACT_ATOMS: atom_id res chain seq x y z
N MET A 1 -13.37 3.39 11.93
CA MET A 1 -12.60 2.53 11.01
C MET A 1 -12.84 3.08 9.62
N SER A 2 -11.78 3.27 8.84
CA SER A 2 -11.87 3.91 7.53
C SER A 2 -11.77 2.89 6.41
N MET A 3 -12.35 3.21 5.25
CA MET A 3 -12.07 2.50 4.01
C MET A 3 -10.68 2.90 3.52
N VAL A 4 -9.94 1.91 3.04
CA VAL A 4 -8.56 2.08 2.56
C VAL A 4 -8.35 1.39 1.23
N GLY A 5 -7.31 1.83 0.53
CA GLY A 5 -6.99 1.41 -0.81
C GLY A 5 -5.52 1.59 -1.15
N PHE A 6 -5.14 1.02 -2.30
CA PHE A 6 -3.86 1.33 -2.92
C PHE A 6 -4.02 2.54 -3.82
N CYS A 7 -3.03 3.44 -3.76
CA CYS A 7 -2.91 4.60 -4.63
C CYS A 7 -1.56 4.53 -5.33
N GLY A 8 -1.49 4.91 -6.61
CA GLY A 8 -0.24 5.00 -7.36
C GLY A 8 -0.48 5.45 -8.79
N GLY A 9 0.47 6.22 -9.36
CA GLY A 9 0.22 6.90 -10.63
C GLY A 9 -0.92 7.92 -10.49
N CYS A 10 -1.96 7.76 -11.30
CA CYS A 10 -3.22 8.51 -11.20
C CYS A 10 -4.42 7.60 -10.85
N THR A 11 -4.17 6.49 -10.16
CA THR A 11 -5.22 5.51 -9.83
C THR A 11 -5.31 5.28 -8.32
N MET A 12 -6.54 5.06 -7.87
CA MET A 12 -6.88 4.68 -6.50
C MET A 12 -7.87 3.52 -6.57
N TYR A 13 -7.60 2.45 -5.82
CA TYR A 13 -8.48 1.28 -5.70
C TYR A 13 -8.78 1.01 -4.23
N GLU A 14 -10.03 1.23 -3.83
CA GLU A 14 -10.54 0.81 -2.53
C GLU A 14 -10.58 -0.71 -2.43
N VAL A 15 -10.06 -1.24 -1.32
CA VAL A 15 -10.01 -2.69 -1.09
C VAL A 15 -10.73 -3.13 0.17
N GLY A 16 -11.16 -2.22 1.05
CA GLY A 16 -12.00 -2.53 2.20
C GLY A 16 -11.65 -1.72 3.45
N LEU A 17 -12.13 -2.20 4.60
CA LEU A 17 -11.84 -1.59 5.90
C LEU A 17 -10.35 -1.71 6.25
N SER A 18 -9.83 -0.70 6.95
CA SER A 18 -8.45 -0.65 7.44
C SER A 18 -8.04 -1.91 8.22
N GLN A 19 -8.95 -2.49 9.01
CA GLN A 19 -8.71 -3.73 9.75
C GLN A 19 -8.49 -4.95 8.85
N VAL A 20 -9.18 -5.03 7.72
CA VAL A 20 -9.00 -6.12 6.77
C VAL A 20 -7.67 -5.95 6.02
N MET A 21 -7.24 -4.70 5.77
CA MET A 21 -5.89 -4.41 5.30
C MET A 21 -4.82 -4.83 6.33
N GLU A 22 -5.03 -4.61 7.63
CA GLU A 22 -4.12 -5.12 8.65
C GLU A 22 -4.05 -6.66 8.64
N ASN A 23 -5.20 -7.34 8.50
CA ASN A 23 -5.24 -8.80 8.36
C ASN A 23 -4.50 -9.29 7.11
N PHE A 24 -4.59 -8.54 6.00
CA PHE A 24 -3.80 -8.81 4.80
C PHE A 24 -2.31 -8.75 5.12
N PHE A 25 -1.81 -7.68 5.75
CA PHE A 25 -0.39 -7.57 6.12
C PHE A 25 0.07 -8.61 7.15
N GLU A 26 -0.81 -9.05 8.03
CA GLU A 26 -0.52 -10.17 8.93
C GLU A 26 -0.37 -11.49 8.16
N ALA A 27 -1.21 -11.74 7.16
CA ALA A 27 -1.07 -12.89 6.27
C ALA A 27 0.25 -12.82 5.46
N LEU A 28 0.60 -11.64 4.93
CA LEU A 28 1.89 -11.41 4.26
C LEU A 28 3.07 -11.70 5.18
N ARG A 29 3.02 -11.24 6.44
CA ARG A 29 4.07 -11.47 7.44
C ARG A 29 4.31 -12.96 7.66
N ARG A 30 3.23 -13.76 7.77
CA ARG A 30 3.32 -15.22 7.94
C ARG A 30 4.02 -15.89 6.77
N VAL A 31 3.62 -15.56 5.53
CA VAL A 31 4.27 -16.10 4.33
C VAL A 31 5.74 -15.67 4.25
N LEU A 32 6.05 -14.43 4.62
CA LEU A 32 7.43 -13.94 4.60
C LEU A 32 8.32 -14.50 5.70
N GLN A 33 7.80 -15.26 6.68
CA GLN A 33 8.66 -15.94 7.67
C GLN A 33 9.55 -16.99 6.99
N SER A 34 9.02 -17.70 5.99
CA SER A 34 9.73 -18.72 5.20
C SER A 34 10.40 -18.17 3.93
N ALA A 35 10.36 -16.85 3.71
CA ALA A 35 11.00 -16.23 2.55
C ALA A 35 12.54 -16.38 2.60
N PRO A 36 13.20 -16.47 1.43
CA PRO A 36 14.66 -16.44 1.33
C PRO A 36 15.31 -15.29 2.10
N SER A 37 16.54 -15.50 2.60
CA SER A 37 17.24 -14.51 3.45
C SER A 37 17.69 -13.26 2.69
N ASP A 38 17.89 -13.35 1.39
CA ASP A 38 18.25 -12.24 0.50
C ASP A 38 17.04 -11.39 0.08
N MET A 39 15.82 -11.83 0.42
CA MET A 39 14.60 -11.08 0.18
C MET A 39 14.42 -9.99 1.23
N ASP A 40 14.53 -8.72 0.83
CA ASP A 40 14.31 -7.58 1.72
C ASP A 40 12.82 -7.38 2.05
N ARG A 41 12.37 -8.05 3.11
CA ARG A 41 10.99 -8.03 3.60
C ARG A 41 10.53 -6.63 4.01
N SER A 42 11.46 -5.71 4.32
CA SER A 42 11.13 -4.35 4.75
C SER A 42 10.44 -3.52 3.66
N LEU A 43 10.68 -3.85 2.37
CA LEU A 43 10.03 -3.18 1.25
C LEU A 43 8.50 -3.31 1.28
N VAL A 44 7.98 -4.43 1.78
CA VAL A 44 6.54 -4.65 1.95
C VAL A 44 6.12 -4.35 3.39
N LEU A 45 6.76 -4.96 4.38
CA LEU A 45 6.32 -4.92 5.78
C LEU A 45 6.61 -3.59 6.50
N ASP A 46 7.43 -2.71 5.91
CA ASP A 46 7.67 -1.36 6.42
C ASP A 46 7.36 -0.29 5.37
N ARG A 47 8.03 -0.30 4.20
CA ARG A 47 7.88 0.75 3.18
C ARG A 47 6.46 0.80 2.61
N LEU A 48 5.93 -0.29 2.04
CA LEU A 48 4.55 -0.29 1.54
C LEU A 48 3.53 -0.19 2.68
N TYR A 49 3.77 -0.86 3.82
CA TYR A 49 2.86 -0.86 4.96
C TYR A 49 2.67 0.54 5.58
N LYS A 50 3.74 1.29 5.79
CA LYS A 50 3.69 2.59 6.49
C LYS A 50 3.82 3.79 5.57
N ARG A 51 4.61 3.66 4.51
CA ARG A 51 5.12 4.77 3.71
C ARG A 51 4.63 4.62 2.26
N TYR A 52 5.58 4.51 1.34
CA TYR A 52 5.36 4.37 -0.08
C TYR A 52 6.50 3.58 -0.71
N VAL A 53 6.22 2.96 -1.86
CA VAL A 53 7.21 2.25 -2.67
C VAL A 53 8.04 3.27 -3.44
N ARG A 54 9.36 3.28 -3.24
CA ARG A 54 10.30 4.07 -4.05
C ARG A 54 10.39 3.50 -5.45
N PHE A 55 10.69 4.35 -6.43
CA PHE A 55 10.73 3.92 -7.81
C PHE A 55 11.79 2.84 -8.04
N GLU A 56 12.98 3.03 -7.50
CA GLU A 56 14.11 2.11 -7.58
C GLU A 56 13.84 0.75 -6.91
N ASP A 57 12.82 0.67 -6.04
CA ASP A 57 12.43 -0.53 -5.31
C ASP A 57 11.18 -1.21 -5.90
N ILE A 58 10.59 -0.69 -6.99
CA ILE A 58 9.38 -1.24 -7.62
C ILE A 58 9.55 -2.73 -7.94
N ASP A 59 10.60 -3.10 -8.66
CA ASP A 59 10.80 -4.47 -9.12
C ASP A 59 11.00 -5.44 -7.97
N LYS A 60 11.76 -5.03 -6.94
CA LYS A 60 11.99 -5.82 -5.74
C LYS A 60 10.69 -5.99 -4.94
N THR A 61 9.94 -4.90 -4.76
CA THR A 61 8.65 -4.92 -4.05
C THR A 61 7.64 -5.81 -4.77
N LYS A 62 7.58 -5.72 -6.11
CA LYS A 62 6.71 -6.59 -6.92
C LYS A 62 7.07 -8.06 -6.75
N LYS A 63 8.34 -8.43 -6.80
CA LYS A 63 8.80 -9.81 -6.58
C LYS A 63 8.37 -10.37 -5.22
N ILE A 64 8.45 -9.56 -4.17
CA ILE A 64 7.99 -9.94 -2.82
C ILE A 64 6.47 -10.15 -2.83
N MET A 65 5.73 -9.28 -3.52
CA MET A 65 4.28 -9.44 -3.62
C MET A 65 3.82 -10.63 -4.44
N ASP A 66 4.52 -10.94 -5.53
CA ASP A 66 4.29 -12.15 -6.31
C ASP A 66 4.56 -13.42 -5.48
N TYR A 67 5.64 -13.42 -4.67
CA TYR A 67 5.95 -14.50 -3.74
C TYR A 67 4.83 -14.71 -2.71
N CYS A 68 4.38 -13.63 -2.06
CA CYS A 68 3.29 -13.71 -1.10
C CYS A 68 1.97 -14.16 -1.74
N LYS A 69 1.67 -13.69 -2.97
CA LYS A 69 0.50 -14.10 -3.73
C LYS A 69 0.49 -15.61 -3.97
N ALA A 70 1.62 -16.16 -4.40
CA ALA A 70 1.78 -17.60 -4.60
C ALA A 70 1.64 -18.39 -3.29
N GLY A 71 2.16 -17.86 -2.18
CA GLY A 71 2.05 -18.51 -0.86
C GLY A 71 0.66 -18.45 -0.23
N LEU A 72 -0.14 -17.43 -0.52
CA LEU A 72 -1.50 -17.28 0.01
C LEU A 72 -2.60 -17.87 -0.88
N ILE A 73 -2.35 -17.94 -2.20
CA ILE A 73 -3.31 -18.35 -3.21
C ILE A 73 -2.72 -19.54 -3.98
N ASP A 74 -2.34 -20.59 -3.25
CA ASP A 74 -2.05 -21.87 -3.89
C ASP A 74 -3.37 -22.41 -4.45
N VAL A 75 -3.43 -22.54 -5.78
CA VAL A 75 -4.65 -22.84 -6.55
C VAL A 75 -5.22 -24.23 -6.18
N GLY A 76 -4.43 -25.10 -5.53
CA GLY A 76 -4.87 -26.40 -5.04
C GLY A 76 -5.49 -26.43 -3.63
N ASN A 77 -5.36 -25.36 -2.83
CA ASN A 77 -5.83 -25.32 -1.44
C ASN A 77 -6.06 -23.88 -0.97
N ILE A 78 -6.97 -23.17 -1.62
CA ILE A 78 -7.34 -21.80 -1.22
C ILE A 78 -8.02 -21.89 0.14
N ASP A 79 -7.33 -21.42 1.18
CA ASP A 79 -7.99 -21.05 2.43
C ASP A 79 -9.05 -19.99 2.10
N GLU A 80 -10.33 -20.29 2.34
CA GLU A 80 -11.44 -19.38 2.07
C GLU A 80 -11.20 -18.00 2.72
N ASN A 81 -10.47 -17.95 3.83
CA ASN A 81 -10.09 -16.71 4.50
C ASN A 81 -9.12 -15.85 3.69
N ASN A 82 -8.32 -16.44 2.80
CA ASN A 82 -7.35 -15.75 1.94
C ASN A 82 -7.90 -15.40 0.56
N ALA A 83 -8.99 -16.02 0.12
CA ALA A 83 -9.62 -15.76 -1.18
C ALA A 83 -9.94 -14.26 -1.39
N GLN A 84 -10.35 -13.56 -0.33
CA GLN A 84 -10.64 -12.12 -0.38
C GLN A 84 -9.41 -11.26 -0.74
N PHE A 85 -8.19 -11.73 -0.47
CA PHE A 85 -6.96 -10.99 -0.74
C PHE A 85 -6.56 -10.97 -2.22
N ILE A 86 -7.20 -11.77 -3.08
CA ILE A 86 -7.00 -11.72 -4.54
C ILE A 86 -7.19 -10.30 -5.07
N ARG A 87 -8.20 -9.57 -4.55
CA ARG A 87 -8.45 -8.17 -4.94
C ARG A 87 -7.32 -7.23 -4.51
N TYR A 88 -6.68 -7.49 -3.38
CA TYR A 88 -5.60 -6.66 -2.85
C TYR A 88 -4.37 -6.74 -3.75
N PHE A 89 -3.97 -7.96 -4.12
CA PHE A 89 -2.87 -8.17 -5.08
C PHE A 89 -3.14 -7.53 -6.43
N ARG A 90 -4.36 -7.70 -6.99
CA ARG A 90 -4.75 -7.07 -8.26
C ARG A 90 -4.71 -5.54 -8.18
N SER A 91 -5.21 -4.97 -7.08
CA SER A 91 -5.23 -3.52 -6.89
C SER A 91 -3.80 -2.95 -6.79
N PHE A 92 -2.92 -3.63 -6.05
CA PHE A 92 -1.49 -3.29 -5.99
C PHE A 92 -0.83 -3.35 -7.38
N GLU A 93 -1.03 -4.45 -8.13
CA GLU A 93 -0.47 -4.63 -9.49
C GLU A 93 -0.95 -3.54 -10.46
N SER A 94 -2.22 -3.14 -10.38
CA SER A 94 -2.78 -2.05 -11.19
C SER A 94 -2.15 -0.70 -10.83
N CYS A 95 -2.04 -0.36 -9.55
CA CYS A 95 -1.37 0.88 -9.10
C CYS A 95 0.10 0.91 -9.49
N LEU A 96 0.81 -0.22 -9.37
CA LEU A 96 2.21 -0.35 -9.75
C LEU A 96 2.39 -0.13 -11.25
N SER A 97 1.55 -0.75 -12.07
CA SER A 97 1.53 -0.54 -13.53
C SER A 97 1.24 0.94 -13.86
N SER A 98 0.24 1.53 -13.23
CA SER A 98 -0.12 2.95 -13.42
C SER A 98 1.03 3.88 -13.06
N ALA A 99 1.72 3.65 -11.93
CA ALA A 99 2.85 4.48 -11.50
C ALA A 99 4.03 4.43 -12.49
N ILE A 100 4.31 3.25 -13.06
CA ILE A 100 5.34 3.08 -14.11
C ILE A 100 4.95 3.88 -15.36
N HIS A 101 3.72 3.73 -15.84
CA HIS A 101 3.24 4.40 -17.05
C HIS A 101 3.18 5.92 -16.86
N PHE A 102 2.75 6.38 -15.69
CA PHE A 102 2.70 7.79 -15.34
C PHE A 102 4.10 8.41 -15.43
N ARG A 103 5.12 7.77 -14.84
CA ARG A 103 6.50 8.25 -14.96
C ARG A 103 7.02 8.25 -16.38
N GLN A 104 6.72 7.21 -17.16
CA GLN A 104 7.12 7.17 -18.58
C GLN A 104 6.48 8.29 -19.40
N ALA A 105 5.23 8.64 -19.12
CA ALA A 105 4.50 9.66 -19.86
C ALA A 105 4.84 11.08 -19.42
N PHE A 106 5.04 11.32 -18.12
CA PHE A 106 5.15 12.67 -17.54
C PHE A 106 6.52 13.00 -16.96
N GLY A 107 7.44 12.03 -16.83
CA GLY A 107 8.75 12.21 -16.20
C GLY A 107 8.73 12.18 -14.67
N ASP A 108 7.55 12.38 -14.05
CA ASP A 108 7.35 12.39 -12.61
C ASP A 108 6.87 11.06 -12.05
N TYR A 109 7.31 10.71 -10.85
CA TYR A 109 6.89 9.49 -10.17
C TYR A 109 5.83 9.76 -9.10
N GLN A 110 4.63 9.24 -9.31
CA GLN A 110 3.56 9.21 -8.31
C GLN A 110 3.59 7.85 -7.60
N PRO A 111 4.06 7.78 -6.34
CA PRO A 111 4.44 6.52 -5.72
C PRO A 111 3.26 5.67 -5.29
N ILE A 112 3.49 4.34 -5.21
CA ILE A 112 2.50 3.43 -4.66
C ILE A 112 2.46 3.53 -3.14
N LYS A 113 1.30 3.83 -2.56
CA LYS A 113 1.06 3.90 -1.11
C LYS A 113 -0.32 3.38 -0.74
N ILE A 114 -0.52 3.09 0.54
CA ILE A 114 -1.84 2.82 1.11
C ILE A 114 -2.39 4.13 1.66
N ALA A 115 -3.63 4.46 1.30
CA ALA A 115 -4.30 5.66 1.78
C ALA A 115 -5.76 5.39 2.14
N ILE A 116 -6.34 6.30 2.90
CA ILE A 116 -7.78 6.33 3.17
C ILE A 116 -8.52 6.74 1.90
N THR A 117 -9.61 6.03 1.59
CA THR A 117 -10.44 6.27 0.40
C THR A 117 -11.72 7.05 0.71
N ASP A 118 -12.09 7.12 1.99
CA ASP A 118 -13.24 7.89 2.47
C ASP A 118 -13.08 9.39 2.15
N LEU A 119 -14.19 10.03 1.76
CA LEU A 119 -14.26 11.48 1.64
C LEU A 119 -14.57 12.13 3.00
N PRO A 120 -14.00 13.32 3.31
CA PRO A 120 -13.10 14.12 2.47
C PRO A 120 -11.61 13.70 2.57
N TRP A 121 -11.30 12.70 3.40
CA TRP A 121 -9.95 12.35 3.83
C TRP A 121 -9.00 11.99 2.69
N CYS A 122 -9.49 11.31 1.65
CA CYS A 122 -8.66 10.93 0.50
C CYS A 122 -8.13 12.15 -0.28
N ILE A 123 -8.86 13.27 -0.29
CA ILE A 123 -8.41 14.53 -0.91
C ILE A 123 -7.26 15.12 -0.10
N LEU A 124 -7.39 15.12 1.23
CA LEU A 124 -6.35 15.62 2.14
C LEU A 124 -5.07 14.77 2.06
N GLU A 125 -5.18 13.44 1.97
CA GLU A 125 -4.00 12.56 1.78
C GLU A 125 -3.27 12.76 0.45
N GLY A 126 -3.96 13.31 -0.56
CA GLY A 126 -3.35 13.75 -1.80
C GLY A 126 -2.37 14.92 -1.60
N GLN A 127 -2.59 15.74 -0.58
CA GLN A 127 -1.73 16.90 -0.26
C GLN A 127 -0.54 16.55 0.63
N ARG A 128 -0.53 15.35 1.22
CA ARG A 128 0.54 14.93 2.14
C ARG A 128 1.86 14.70 1.39
N SER A 129 2.91 15.38 1.83
CA SER A 129 4.23 15.30 1.20
C SER A 129 4.91 13.95 1.46
N LEU A 130 5.79 13.52 0.54
CA LEU A 130 6.60 12.31 0.74
C LEU A 130 7.58 12.44 1.91
N HIS A 131 8.03 13.66 2.21
CA HIS A 131 8.90 13.93 3.35
C HIS A 131 8.25 13.50 4.67
N GLU A 132 6.96 13.76 4.86
CA GLU A 132 6.23 13.31 6.05
C GLU A 132 6.17 11.79 6.17
N TYR A 133 5.99 11.07 5.05
CA TYR A 133 6.07 9.61 5.06
C TYR A 133 7.50 9.13 5.38
N ASP A 134 8.54 9.82 4.93
CA ASP A 134 9.91 9.45 5.24
C ASP A 134 10.31 9.72 6.70
N GLN A 135 9.67 10.67 7.38
CA GLN A 135 9.83 10.93 8.82
C GLN A 135 8.90 10.09 9.72
N LEU A 136 8.13 9.17 9.13
CA LEU A 136 7.12 8.40 9.87
C LEU A 136 7.75 7.28 10.70
N GLU A 137 7.70 7.43 12.03
CA GLU A 137 8.18 6.42 13.00
C GLU A 137 7.04 5.60 13.63
N ASP A 138 5.87 6.21 13.86
CA ASP A 138 4.74 5.54 14.52
C ASP A 138 3.82 4.76 13.54
N LYS A 139 2.53 4.66 13.89
CA LYS A 139 1.50 4.01 13.07
C LYS A 139 1.39 4.63 11.67
N PRO A 140 1.13 3.83 10.62
CA PRO A 140 0.79 4.33 9.29
C PRO A 140 -0.28 5.40 9.30
N PHE A 141 -0.21 6.39 8.40
CA PHE A 141 -1.25 7.43 8.30
C PHE A 141 -2.64 6.85 8.02
N TRP A 142 -2.75 5.79 7.22
CA TRP A 142 -4.02 5.14 6.91
C TRP A 142 -4.67 4.40 8.10
N LEU A 143 -3.98 4.33 9.24
CA LEU A 143 -4.51 3.83 10.53
C LEU A 143 -4.82 4.93 11.53
N ARG A 144 -4.56 6.20 11.20
CA ARG A 144 -4.78 7.34 12.10
C ARG A 144 -6.16 7.95 11.87
N ALA A 145 -6.72 8.50 12.94
CA ALA A 145 -7.84 9.42 12.82
C ALA A 145 -7.30 10.82 12.50
N TYR A 146 -8.02 11.59 11.69
CA TYR A 146 -7.67 12.98 11.43
C TYR A 146 -7.99 13.84 12.65
N THR A 147 -6.99 14.57 13.11
CA THR A 147 -7.16 15.65 14.09
C THR A 147 -7.50 16.97 13.40
N GLU A 148 -8.10 17.91 14.11
CA GLU A 148 -8.38 19.26 13.58
C GLU A 148 -7.10 19.93 13.06
N GLU A 149 -6.00 19.80 13.80
CA GLU A 149 -4.68 20.30 13.40
C GLU A 149 -4.18 19.69 12.07
N GLU A 150 -4.38 18.38 11.87
CA GLU A 150 -4.02 17.73 10.60
C GLU A 150 -4.91 18.18 9.45
N ILE A 151 -6.19 18.40 9.71
CA ILE A 151 -7.15 18.89 8.71
C ILE A 151 -6.72 20.29 8.26
N ASP A 152 -6.54 21.21 9.21
CA ASP A 152 -6.14 22.59 8.92
C ASP A 152 -4.83 22.63 8.13
N ARG A 153 -3.84 21.82 8.53
CA ARG A 153 -2.55 21.76 7.84
C ARG A 153 -2.67 21.21 6.41
N LEU A 154 -3.53 20.22 6.18
CA LEU A 154 -3.71 19.61 4.85
C LEU A 154 -4.67 20.39 3.95
N SER A 155 -5.56 21.22 4.52
CA SER A 155 -6.52 22.03 3.78
C SER A 155 -5.98 23.41 3.39
N ASN A 156 -4.98 23.91 4.10
CA ASN A 156 -4.36 25.21 3.82
C ASN A 156 -3.32 25.08 2.69
N LEU A 157 -3.79 25.22 1.45
CA LEU A 157 -2.99 25.51 0.26
C LEU A 157 -2.74 27.02 0.12
#